data_AF-A0A2D6FMT3-F1
#
_entry.id   AF-A0A2D6FMT3-F1
#
_cell.length_a   1.000
_cell.length_b   1.000
_cell.length_c   1.000
_cell.angle_alpha   90.00
_cell.angle_beta   90.00
_cell.angle_gamma   90.00
#
_symmetry.space_group_name_H-M   'P 1'
#
loop_
_entity.id
_entity.type
_entity.pdbx_description
1 polymer ?
#
loop_
_entity_poly.entity_id
_entity_poly.type
_entity_poly.pdbx_seq_one_letter_code
_entity_poly.pdbx_strand_id
1 'polypeptide(L)'
;MANVARSIGATGRDYSSIAAWESDLSDTSIYASGDDAEGNCYADSDFSENVSITGTFDLSSITITAAPSDRHDGTIGSGALVKPSGASYIMDIYESNVTVSWLEINGNDSGTYGLKFNTGLSGGFVQNCLIHNFGSTSGASTDVYVMRNRSSVNFTNNFIFNNTSGSSADLFIHHSDTSFGSFSYNNTYYYNNVGDNSSNDGYIFYGTLEHEGSVAKNIVILRYDNNYWNAKHASATLDYWGAVGAITGVSNVTTDTYANSFIDTSTSDPDLHLKTGCNFIGAAADVGTSPTNVEIDINANDRDSAGVTWDLGAHEFELPIASTGKKIKPNTRFHLFHGVEGFGAFSTEFNF
;
A
#
# COMPACT_ATOMS: atom_id res chain seq x y z
N MET A 1 28.56 5.13 8.52
CA MET A 1 27.32 5.61 7.88
C MET A 1 27.51 5.70 6.39
N ALA A 2 27.60 4.52 5.80
CA ALA A 2 27.31 4.31 4.41
C ALA A 2 25.89 3.74 4.30
N ASN A 3 25.23 3.97 3.17
CA ASN A 3 24.11 3.13 2.76
C ASN A 3 24.69 1.87 2.10
N VAL A 4 24.40 0.71 2.67
CA VAL A 4 24.89 -0.59 2.21
C VAL A 4 23.72 -1.38 1.63
N ALA A 5 23.51 -1.19 0.33
CA ALA A 5 22.45 -1.85 -0.43
C ALA A 5 22.85 -3.24 -0.91
N ARG A 6 21.94 -4.20 -0.77
CA ARG A 6 22.08 -5.60 -1.19
C ARG A 6 20.89 -6.03 -2.04
N SER A 7 21.18 -6.77 -3.10
CA SER A 7 20.17 -7.32 -3.99
C SER A 7 19.64 -8.66 -3.46
N ILE A 8 18.32 -8.84 -3.51
CA ILE A 8 17.62 -10.03 -3.00
C ILE A 8 16.70 -10.57 -4.09
N GLY A 9 16.75 -11.87 -4.38
CA GLY A 9 15.90 -12.50 -5.40
C GLY A 9 16.51 -13.77 -5.99
N ALA A 10 16.24 -14.06 -7.26
CA ALA A 10 16.71 -15.27 -7.93
C ALA A 10 18.25 -15.37 -8.08
N THR A 11 18.72 -16.42 -8.78
CA THR A 11 20.16 -16.67 -8.95
C THR A 11 20.90 -15.47 -9.57
N GLY A 12 21.98 -15.02 -8.92
CA GLY A 12 22.80 -13.88 -9.35
C GLY A 12 22.66 -12.63 -8.48
N ARG A 13 21.75 -12.65 -7.50
CA ARG A 13 21.61 -11.64 -6.45
C ARG A 13 22.58 -11.90 -5.28
N ASP A 14 22.79 -10.90 -4.42
CA ASP A 14 23.60 -11.06 -3.20
C ASP A 14 22.97 -12.09 -2.27
N TYR A 15 21.63 -12.07 -2.16
CA TYR A 15 20.85 -12.98 -1.34
C TYR A 15 19.72 -13.63 -2.13
N SER A 16 19.41 -14.88 -1.78
CA SER A 16 18.31 -15.63 -2.40
C SER A 16 16.94 -15.41 -1.72
N SER A 17 16.92 -14.80 -0.54
CA SER A 17 15.69 -14.52 0.22
C SER A 17 15.92 -13.39 1.22
N ILE A 18 14.85 -12.77 1.71
CA ILE A 18 14.90 -11.72 2.73
C ILE A 18 15.45 -12.30 4.03
N ALA A 19 15.09 -13.53 4.41
CA ALA A 19 15.63 -14.19 5.59
C ALA A 19 17.14 -14.43 5.52
N ALA A 20 17.69 -14.75 4.34
CA ALA A 20 19.14 -14.89 4.17
C ALA A 20 19.87 -13.55 4.28
N TRP A 21 19.25 -12.46 3.82
CA TRP A 21 19.77 -11.11 4.02
C TRP A 21 19.68 -10.68 5.50
N GLU A 22 18.56 -10.98 6.16
CA GLU A 22 18.34 -10.67 7.58
C GLU A 22 19.41 -11.32 8.48
N SER A 23 19.78 -12.58 8.21
CA SER A 23 20.80 -13.28 9.00
C SER A 23 22.17 -12.60 8.99
N ASP A 24 22.44 -11.83 7.93
CA ASP A 24 23.71 -11.13 7.71
C ASP A 24 23.68 -9.68 8.24
N LEU A 25 22.54 -9.17 8.73
CA LEU A 25 22.46 -7.81 9.30
C LEU A 25 23.41 -7.59 10.50
N SER A 26 23.85 -8.67 11.14
CA SER A 26 24.84 -8.64 12.23
C SER A 26 26.28 -8.95 11.77
N ASP A 27 26.51 -9.21 10.49
CA ASP A 27 27.83 -9.52 9.96
C ASP A 27 28.69 -8.25 9.80
N THR A 28 29.64 -8.09 10.72
CA THR A 28 30.60 -6.96 10.74
C THR A 28 31.53 -6.88 9.53
N SER A 29 31.61 -7.94 8.71
CA SER A 29 32.36 -7.91 7.45
C SER A 29 31.55 -7.26 6.31
N ILE A 30 30.24 -7.14 6.49
CA ILE A 30 29.29 -6.58 5.52
C ILE A 30 28.83 -5.20 5.99
N TYR A 31 28.46 -5.06 7.26
CA TYR A 31 27.91 -3.85 7.86
C TYR A 31 28.82 -3.30 8.96
N ALA A 32 29.00 -1.98 9.01
CA ALA A 32 29.67 -1.29 10.10
C ALA A 32 28.67 -0.51 10.98
N SER A 33 29.05 -0.23 12.22
CA SER A 33 28.17 0.48 13.16
C SER A 33 27.79 1.85 12.59
N GLY A 34 26.50 2.15 12.66
CA GLY A 34 25.88 3.35 12.12
C GLY A 34 25.68 3.32 10.61
N ASP A 35 25.80 2.18 9.93
CA ASP A 35 25.40 2.05 8.53
C ASP A 35 23.88 1.92 8.39
N ASP A 36 23.37 2.30 7.22
CA ASP A 36 21.99 2.05 6.81
C ASP A 36 21.99 0.78 5.95
N ALA A 37 21.26 -0.25 6.37
CA ALA A 37 21.16 -1.51 5.65
C ALA A 37 19.93 -1.49 4.73
N GLU A 38 20.13 -1.74 3.43
CA GLU A 38 19.05 -1.71 2.44
C GLU A 38 18.97 -3.03 1.66
N GLY A 39 17.84 -3.75 1.80
CA GLY A 39 17.52 -4.95 1.05
C GLY A 39 16.60 -4.64 -0.13
N ASN A 40 17.14 -4.76 -1.34
CA ASN A 40 16.44 -4.52 -2.61
C ASN A 40 15.90 -5.82 -3.19
N CYS A 41 14.60 -6.05 -3.01
CA CYS A 41 13.87 -7.22 -3.49
C CYS A 41 13.54 -7.06 -4.98
N TYR A 42 14.01 -7.99 -5.81
CA TYR A 42 13.70 -8.03 -7.24
C TYR A 42 12.50 -8.93 -7.50
N ALA A 43 11.66 -8.56 -8.47
CA ALA A 43 10.47 -9.32 -8.89
C ALA A 43 10.81 -10.48 -9.84
N ASP A 44 12.05 -10.99 -9.77
CA ASP A 44 12.50 -12.16 -10.53
C ASP A 44 12.17 -13.49 -9.82
N SER A 45 11.61 -13.43 -8.60
CA SER A 45 11.01 -14.54 -7.85
C SER A 45 10.04 -14.05 -6.78
N ASP A 46 9.04 -14.86 -6.45
CA ASP A 46 8.20 -14.65 -5.26
C ASP A 46 8.99 -14.97 -3.98
N PHE A 47 8.88 -14.11 -2.98
CA PHE A 47 9.40 -14.35 -1.63
C PHE A 47 8.33 -15.06 -0.80
N SER A 48 8.29 -16.40 -0.90
CA SER A 48 7.46 -17.22 0.00
C SER A 48 8.25 -17.54 1.26
N GLU A 49 8.19 -16.65 2.25
CA GLU A 49 8.95 -16.77 3.49
C GLU A 49 8.25 -16.07 4.65
N ASN A 50 8.74 -16.34 5.86
CA ASN A 50 8.37 -15.63 7.06
C ASN A 50 9.69 -15.14 7.68
N VAL A 51 9.83 -13.82 7.87
CA VAL A 51 11.09 -13.23 8.32
C VAL A 51 10.90 -12.45 9.61
N SER A 52 11.87 -12.56 10.50
CA SER A 52 11.93 -11.76 11.72
C SER A 52 13.09 -10.80 11.61
N ILE A 53 12.85 -9.48 11.67
CA ILE A 53 13.91 -8.48 11.58
C ILE A 53 14.45 -8.25 12.98
N THR A 54 15.60 -8.85 13.27
CA THR A 54 16.20 -8.91 14.61
C THR A 54 17.63 -8.39 14.66
N GLY A 55 18.05 -7.63 13.64
CA GLY A 55 19.43 -7.19 13.44
C GLY A 55 20.07 -6.61 14.71
N THR A 56 20.88 -7.41 15.40
CA THR A 56 21.41 -7.11 16.74
C THR A 56 22.58 -6.13 16.74
N PHE A 57 22.83 -5.45 15.63
CA PHE A 57 23.98 -4.59 15.42
C PHE A 57 23.55 -3.12 15.45
N ASP A 58 24.45 -2.22 15.84
CA ASP A 58 24.17 -0.77 15.96
C ASP A 58 24.01 -0.11 14.57
N LEU A 59 23.12 -0.63 13.72
CA LEU A 59 22.72 -0.03 12.45
C LEU A 59 21.93 1.26 12.72
N SER A 60 22.05 2.22 11.81
CA SER A 60 21.30 3.47 11.85
C SER A 60 19.84 3.23 11.44
N SER A 61 19.64 2.46 10.37
CA SER A 61 18.33 2.08 9.85
C SER A 61 18.38 0.76 9.08
N ILE A 62 17.21 0.14 8.91
CA ILE A 62 17.02 -1.07 8.10
C ILE A 62 15.88 -0.79 7.12
N THR A 63 16.13 -0.91 5.83
CA THR A 63 15.13 -0.72 4.78
C THR A 63 14.95 -2.00 3.99
N ILE A 64 13.71 -2.44 3.83
CA ILE A 64 13.32 -3.55 2.96
C ILE A 64 12.42 -2.95 1.90
N THR A 65 12.85 -3.03 0.64
CA THR A 65 12.14 -2.37 -0.45
C THR A 65 12.20 -3.17 -1.74
N ALA A 66 11.25 -2.95 -2.64
CA ALA A 66 11.40 -3.42 -4.01
C ALA A 66 12.51 -2.62 -4.71
N ALA A 67 13.33 -3.32 -5.51
CA ALA A 67 14.33 -2.69 -6.35
C ALA A 67 13.65 -1.63 -7.25
N PRO A 68 14.28 -0.47 -7.53
CA PRO A 68 13.61 0.62 -8.24
C PRO A 68 12.98 0.26 -9.59
N SER A 69 13.51 -0.73 -10.31
CA SER A 69 12.96 -1.21 -11.59
C SER A 69 11.75 -2.13 -11.45
N ASP A 70 11.52 -2.65 -10.24
CA ASP A 70 10.60 -3.74 -9.92
C ASP A 70 9.61 -3.31 -8.83
N ARG A 71 9.46 -2.00 -8.64
CA ARG A 71 8.39 -1.41 -7.83
C ARG A 71 7.06 -1.63 -8.56
N HIS A 72 6.02 -1.97 -7.80
CA HIS A 72 4.68 -2.01 -8.38
C HIS A 72 4.22 -0.62 -8.79
N ASP A 73 3.23 -0.59 -9.67
CA ASP A 73 2.55 0.60 -10.19
C ASP A 73 1.13 0.73 -9.63
N GLY A 74 0.88 0.25 -8.40
CA GLY A 74 -0.47 0.21 -7.83
C GLY A 74 -1.30 -1.01 -8.25
N THR A 75 -0.81 -1.82 -9.19
CA THR A 75 -1.47 -3.03 -9.71
C THR A 75 -0.88 -4.30 -9.07
N ILE A 76 -1.72 -5.29 -8.79
CA ILE A 76 -1.28 -6.60 -8.30
C ILE A 76 -0.37 -7.29 -9.32
N GLY A 77 0.69 -7.93 -8.84
CA GLY A 77 1.62 -8.73 -9.62
C GLY A 77 2.63 -7.92 -10.43
N SER A 78 2.64 -6.58 -10.33
CA SER A 78 3.60 -5.74 -11.06
C SER A 78 4.90 -5.49 -10.29
N GLY A 79 4.95 -5.81 -8.99
CA GLY A 79 6.12 -5.59 -8.13
C GLY A 79 6.69 -6.83 -7.44
N ALA A 80 7.62 -6.61 -6.52
CA ALA A 80 8.23 -7.68 -5.72
C ALA A 80 7.23 -8.24 -4.68
N LEU A 81 6.81 -9.49 -4.89
CA LEU A 81 5.79 -10.17 -4.09
C LEU A 81 6.39 -10.91 -2.89
N VAL A 82 5.92 -10.57 -1.69
CA VAL A 82 6.19 -11.26 -0.42
C VAL A 82 4.91 -11.90 0.12
N LYS A 83 4.99 -13.18 0.44
CA LYS A 83 3.87 -13.99 0.93
C LYS A 83 4.33 -15.01 1.96
N PRO A 84 3.45 -15.49 2.86
CA PRO A 84 3.85 -16.42 3.90
C PRO A 84 4.30 -17.78 3.33
N SER A 85 5.18 -18.48 4.05
CA SER A 85 5.54 -19.89 3.75
C SER A 85 4.89 -20.90 4.71
N GLY A 86 4.22 -20.43 5.77
CA GLY A 86 3.44 -21.26 6.69
C GLY A 86 3.39 -20.79 8.15
N ALA A 87 4.16 -19.77 8.53
CA ALA A 87 4.07 -19.17 9.88
C ALA A 87 2.87 -18.22 10.04
N SER A 88 2.66 -17.76 11.27
CA SER A 88 1.56 -16.85 11.62
C SER A 88 1.79 -15.40 11.21
N TYR A 89 3.00 -15.01 10.78
CA TYR A 89 3.38 -13.66 10.37
C TYR A 89 4.12 -13.65 9.03
N ILE A 90 4.01 -12.61 8.20
CA ILE A 90 4.93 -12.44 7.05
C ILE A 90 6.24 -11.81 7.51
N MET A 91 6.14 -10.68 8.24
CA MET A 91 7.30 -9.95 8.75
C MET A 91 7.09 -9.59 10.23
N ASP A 92 7.98 -10.05 11.10
CA ASP A 92 7.96 -9.77 12.54
C ASP A 92 9.17 -8.89 12.93
N ILE A 93 8.92 -7.63 13.26
CA ILE A 93 9.92 -6.58 13.37
C ILE A 93 10.26 -6.35 14.84
N TYR A 94 11.52 -6.55 15.20
CA TYR A 94 12.05 -6.36 16.55
C TYR A 94 13.01 -5.17 16.67
N GLU A 95 13.32 -4.51 15.56
CA GLU A 95 14.25 -3.37 15.50
C GLU A 95 13.54 -2.03 15.28
N SER A 96 14.16 -0.97 15.81
CA SER A 96 13.77 0.42 15.51
C SER A 96 14.31 0.87 14.15
N ASN A 97 13.78 1.98 13.62
CA ASN A 97 14.20 2.57 12.34
C ASN A 97 14.09 1.61 11.15
N VAL A 98 13.04 0.78 11.15
CA VAL A 98 12.75 -0.18 10.09
C VAL A 98 11.74 0.43 9.12
N THR A 99 12.09 0.44 7.83
CA THR A 99 11.20 0.84 6.73
C THR A 99 10.88 -0.35 5.85
N VAL A 100 9.59 -0.60 5.62
CA VAL A 100 9.08 -1.54 4.61
C VAL A 100 8.42 -0.72 3.51
N SER A 101 8.83 -0.90 2.25
CA SER A 101 8.28 -0.07 1.17
C SER A 101 8.24 -0.69 -0.22
N TRP A 102 7.30 -0.29 -1.07
CA TRP A 102 7.21 -0.71 -2.48
C TRP A 102 6.99 -2.21 -2.72
N LEU A 103 6.70 -2.97 -1.66
CA LEU A 103 6.46 -4.41 -1.74
C LEU A 103 4.97 -4.68 -1.97
N GLU A 104 4.69 -5.73 -2.74
CA GLU A 104 3.40 -6.39 -2.69
C GLU A 104 3.43 -7.43 -1.56
N ILE A 105 2.58 -7.23 -0.57
CA ILE A 105 2.48 -8.04 0.64
C ILE A 105 1.14 -8.76 0.61
N ASN A 106 1.19 -10.07 0.34
CA ASN A 106 0.02 -10.89 0.09
C ASN A 106 -0.13 -11.93 1.21
N GLY A 107 -1.24 -11.89 1.93
CA GLY A 107 -1.57 -12.87 2.97
C GLY A 107 -1.84 -14.28 2.43
N ASN A 108 -2.07 -14.44 1.12
CA ASN A 108 -2.39 -15.70 0.47
C ASN A 108 -3.60 -16.40 1.11
N ASP A 109 -4.62 -15.60 1.45
CA ASP A 109 -5.82 -15.98 2.21
C ASP A 109 -5.51 -16.70 3.53
N SER A 110 -4.31 -16.44 4.06
CA SER A 110 -3.75 -17.08 5.23
C SER A 110 -3.14 -16.05 6.16
N GLY A 111 -2.96 -16.44 7.42
CA GLY A 111 -2.18 -15.66 8.37
C GLY A 111 -3.00 -14.97 9.44
N THR A 112 -2.45 -15.05 10.65
CA THR A 112 -2.92 -14.29 11.81
C THR A 112 -2.29 -12.90 11.82
N TYR A 113 -1.09 -12.72 11.28
CA TYR A 113 -0.33 -11.48 11.29
C TYR A 113 0.27 -11.21 9.89
N GLY A 114 0.18 -9.99 9.36
CA GLY A 114 0.92 -9.58 8.18
C GLY A 114 2.26 -8.98 8.55
N LEU A 115 2.23 -7.68 8.85
CA LEU A 115 3.35 -6.93 9.40
C LEU A 115 3.16 -6.74 10.91
N LYS A 116 4.14 -7.16 11.70
CA LYS A 116 4.08 -7.07 13.16
C LYS A 116 5.25 -6.28 13.70
N PHE A 117 5.02 -5.08 14.22
CA PHE A 117 6.01 -4.32 14.97
C PHE A 117 5.88 -4.64 16.46
N ASN A 118 6.95 -5.15 17.08
CA ASN A 118 6.97 -5.52 18.50
C ASN A 118 7.00 -4.30 19.42
N THR A 119 7.13 -4.52 20.73
CA THR A 119 6.89 -3.51 21.76
C THR A 119 8.01 -2.48 21.85
N GLY A 120 7.65 -1.19 21.84
CA GLY A 120 8.56 -0.10 22.25
C GLY A 120 9.61 0.30 21.20
N LEU A 121 9.35 0.00 19.93
CA LEU A 121 10.16 0.42 18.79
C LEU A 121 9.78 1.85 18.36
N SER A 122 10.73 2.53 17.72
CA SER A 122 10.55 3.87 17.16
C SER A 122 11.03 3.94 15.72
N GLY A 123 10.55 4.92 14.96
CA GLY A 123 11.03 5.16 13.59
C GLY A 123 10.57 4.09 12.58
N GLY A 124 9.49 3.36 12.87
CA GLY A 124 8.92 2.39 11.95
C GLY A 124 8.16 3.06 10.81
N PHE A 125 8.32 2.54 9.59
CA PHE A 125 7.61 2.98 8.39
C PHE A 125 7.08 1.79 7.59
N VAL A 126 5.84 1.92 7.12
CA VAL A 126 5.25 1.08 6.07
C VAL A 126 4.71 2.02 5.00
N GLN A 127 5.33 2.03 3.83
CA GLN A 127 5.02 3.05 2.82
C GLN A 127 4.98 2.52 1.39
N ASN A 128 4.05 3.03 0.59
CA ASN A 128 3.96 2.67 -0.84
C ASN A 128 3.84 1.16 -1.06
N CYS A 129 3.14 0.42 -0.19
CA CYS A 129 2.95 -1.03 -0.35
C CYS A 129 1.54 -1.36 -0.87
N LEU A 130 1.42 -2.50 -1.54
CA LEU A 130 0.15 -3.21 -1.74
C LEU A 130 0.01 -4.24 -0.61
N ILE A 131 -1.04 -4.18 0.20
CA ILE A 131 -1.22 -5.07 1.36
C ILE A 131 -2.60 -5.73 1.26
N HIS A 132 -2.64 -7.02 0.92
CA HIS A 132 -3.91 -7.64 0.55
C HIS A 132 -3.99 -9.14 0.79
N ASN A 133 -5.21 -9.67 0.61
CA ASN A 133 -5.53 -11.10 0.69
C ASN A 133 -5.13 -11.73 2.02
N PHE A 134 -5.23 -10.99 3.12
CA PHE A 134 -5.16 -11.59 4.46
C PHE A 134 -6.50 -12.22 4.78
N GLY A 135 -6.46 -13.44 5.31
CA GLY A 135 -7.63 -14.28 5.43
C GLY A 135 -7.52 -15.30 6.54
N SER A 136 -8.68 -15.68 7.07
CA SER A 136 -8.84 -16.87 7.90
C SER A 136 -9.97 -17.70 7.29
N THR A 137 -9.72 -18.99 7.03
CA THR A 137 -10.72 -19.86 6.43
C THR A 137 -11.98 -19.94 7.30
N SER A 138 -13.15 -20.03 6.68
CA SER A 138 -14.44 -20.15 7.37
C SER A 138 -14.41 -21.22 8.48
N GLY A 139 -14.69 -20.81 9.72
CA GLY A 139 -14.71 -21.68 10.91
C GLY A 139 -13.45 -21.67 11.77
N ALA A 140 -12.39 -20.96 11.37
CA ALA A 140 -11.26 -20.71 12.25
C ALA A 140 -11.60 -19.60 13.27
N SER A 141 -11.23 -19.83 14.54
CA SER A 141 -11.46 -18.92 15.67
C SER A 141 -10.29 -17.96 15.92
N THR A 142 -9.46 -17.74 14.89
CA THR A 142 -8.25 -16.95 15.02
C THR A 142 -8.42 -15.65 14.26
N ASP A 143 -8.33 -14.54 14.99
CA ASP A 143 -8.35 -13.18 14.46
C ASP A 143 -7.31 -13.00 13.35
N VAL A 144 -7.60 -12.09 12.43
CA VAL A 144 -6.69 -11.69 11.35
C VAL A 144 -6.18 -10.30 11.66
N TYR A 145 -4.86 -10.15 11.77
CA TYR A 145 -4.19 -8.87 11.99
C TYR A 145 -3.32 -8.56 10.77
N VAL A 146 -3.81 -7.73 9.85
CA VAL A 146 -3.04 -7.33 8.67
C VAL A 146 -1.77 -6.58 9.08
N MET A 147 -1.94 -5.58 9.96
CA MET A 147 -0.85 -4.87 10.61
C MET A 147 -1.08 -4.81 12.11
N ARG A 148 -0.09 -5.25 12.89
CA ARG A 148 -0.10 -5.18 14.34
C ARG A 148 1.09 -4.39 14.86
N ASN A 149 0.81 -3.35 15.62
CA ASN A 149 1.78 -2.37 16.06
C ASN A 149 1.77 -2.26 17.57
N ARG A 150 2.88 -2.61 18.19
CA ARG A 150 3.10 -2.35 19.63
C ARG A 150 4.10 -1.21 19.80
N SER A 151 4.09 -0.30 18.84
CA SER A 151 5.11 0.73 18.61
C SER A 151 4.51 1.90 17.84
N SER A 152 5.25 3.01 17.82
CA SER A 152 4.91 4.17 17.00
C SER A 152 5.40 3.96 15.57
N VAL A 153 4.45 3.81 14.63
CA VAL A 153 4.71 3.47 13.23
C VAL A 153 3.97 4.45 12.31
N ASN A 154 4.62 4.84 11.21
CA ASN A 154 4.03 5.63 10.14
C ASN A 154 3.54 4.71 9.02
N PHE A 155 2.30 4.92 8.60
CA PHE A 155 1.66 4.23 7.47
C PHE A 155 1.34 5.25 6.40
N THR A 156 2.04 5.23 5.26
CA THR A 156 1.89 6.25 4.22
C THR A 156 1.71 5.66 2.83
N ASN A 157 0.79 6.22 2.04
CA ASN A 157 0.70 5.90 0.62
C ASN A 157 0.48 4.40 0.31
N ASN A 158 -0.24 3.66 1.16
CA ASN A 158 -0.48 2.23 0.91
C ASN A 158 -1.86 1.97 0.31
N PHE A 159 -1.96 0.92 -0.51
CA PHE A 159 -3.22 0.28 -0.86
C PHE A 159 -3.44 -0.94 0.03
N ILE A 160 -4.53 -0.96 0.80
CA ILE A 160 -4.87 -2.06 1.71
C ILE A 160 -6.25 -2.60 1.37
N PHE A 161 -6.31 -3.83 0.83
CA PHE A 161 -7.55 -4.32 0.24
C PHE A 161 -7.73 -5.82 0.26
N ASN A 162 -8.97 -6.27 0.02
CA ASN A 162 -9.35 -7.68 -0.02
C ASN A 162 -8.87 -8.49 1.20
N ASN A 163 -8.95 -7.89 2.38
CA ASN A 163 -8.66 -8.58 3.63
C ASN A 163 -9.95 -9.04 4.27
N THR A 164 -9.98 -10.30 4.69
CA THR A 164 -11.19 -10.91 5.25
C THR A 164 -10.90 -11.69 6.52
N SER A 165 -11.91 -11.87 7.35
CA SER A 165 -11.86 -12.84 8.44
C SER A 165 -13.03 -13.83 8.35
N GLY A 166 -12.82 -15.02 8.90
CA GLY A 166 -13.84 -16.04 8.99
C GLY A 166 -14.99 -15.64 9.94
N SER A 167 -16.08 -16.40 9.90
CA SER A 167 -17.30 -16.15 10.70
C SER A 167 -17.10 -16.16 12.23
N SER A 168 -15.92 -16.52 12.73
CA SER A 168 -15.59 -16.65 14.16
C SER A 168 -14.29 -15.93 14.55
N ALA A 169 -13.80 -15.04 13.69
CA ALA A 169 -12.61 -14.23 13.89
C ALA A 169 -12.90 -12.75 13.64
N ASP A 170 -12.29 -11.87 14.44
CA ASP A 170 -12.25 -10.44 14.15
C ASP A 170 -11.23 -10.14 13.04
N LEU A 171 -11.44 -9.05 12.32
CA LEU A 171 -10.48 -8.54 11.33
C LEU A 171 -9.89 -7.22 11.83
N PHE A 172 -8.58 -7.15 11.96
CA PHE A 172 -7.86 -5.94 12.33
C PHE A 172 -6.92 -5.54 11.21
N ILE A 173 -7.18 -4.41 10.55
CA ILE A 173 -6.29 -3.87 9.52
C ILE A 173 -5.13 -3.15 10.18
N HIS A 174 -5.39 -2.07 10.92
CA HIS A 174 -4.42 -1.45 11.81
C HIS A 174 -4.83 -1.74 13.25
N HIS A 175 -4.09 -2.64 13.89
CA HIS A 175 -4.15 -2.83 15.32
C HIS A 175 -2.95 -2.14 15.93
N SER A 176 -3.17 -1.13 16.77
CA SER A 176 -2.14 -0.64 17.67
C SER A 176 -2.51 -0.93 19.12
N ASP A 177 -1.58 -1.47 19.90
CA ASP A 177 -1.76 -1.52 21.35
C ASP A 177 -1.90 -0.06 21.86
N THR A 178 -2.87 0.20 22.73
CA THR A 178 -3.39 1.55 23.06
C THR A 178 -2.38 2.54 23.66
N SER A 179 -1.16 2.11 23.94
CA SER A 179 -0.08 2.93 24.50
C SER A 179 0.82 3.62 23.46
N PHE A 180 0.54 3.48 22.16
CA PHE A 180 1.42 4.01 21.10
C PHE A 180 0.68 4.86 20.08
N GLY A 181 1.15 6.10 19.90
CA GLY A 181 0.68 6.98 18.82
C GLY A 181 1.09 6.43 17.45
N SER A 182 0.12 6.31 16.56
CA SER A 182 0.33 5.86 15.18
C SER A 182 -0.08 6.96 14.20
N PHE A 183 0.59 7.00 13.05
CA PHE A 183 0.36 8.03 12.04
C PHE A 183 -0.02 7.37 10.72
N SER A 184 -1.11 7.84 10.11
CA SER A 184 -1.63 7.32 8.86
C SER A 184 -1.89 8.46 7.89
N TYR A 185 -1.23 8.43 6.73
CA TYR A 185 -1.39 9.45 5.70
C TYR A 185 -1.63 8.79 4.35
N ASN A 186 -2.53 9.35 3.55
CA ASN A 186 -2.67 8.98 2.14
C ASN A 186 -2.88 7.46 1.93
N ASN A 187 -3.62 6.77 2.80
CA ASN A 187 -3.87 5.32 2.64
C ASN A 187 -5.24 5.09 2.01
N THR A 188 -5.34 4.07 1.16
CA THR A 188 -6.60 3.63 0.55
C THR A 188 -6.97 2.26 1.07
N TYR A 189 -8.15 2.15 1.68
CA TYR A 189 -8.73 0.93 2.20
C TYR A 189 -9.92 0.52 1.33
N TYR A 190 -9.87 -0.67 0.75
CA TYR A 190 -10.94 -1.17 -0.11
C TYR A 190 -11.29 -2.63 0.16
N TYR A 191 -12.57 -2.95 0.38
CA TYR A 191 -13.02 -4.33 0.53
C TYR A 191 -12.30 -5.08 1.67
N ASN A 192 -12.40 -4.52 2.87
CA ASN A 192 -11.84 -5.09 4.09
C ASN A 192 -13.00 -5.51 5.01
N ASN A 193 -13.38 -6.79 4.93
CA ASN A 193 -14.69 -7.27 5.37
C ASN A 193 -14.58 -8.45 6.33
N VAL A 194 -15.39 -8.43 7.39
CA VAL A 194 -15.67 -9.63 8.19
C VAL A 194 -16.78 -10.41 7.49
N GLY A 195 -16.65 -11.74 7.36
CA GLY A 195 -17.61 -12.54 6.60
C GLY A 195 -19.07 -12.33 7.03
N ASP A 196 -19.97 -12.25 6.04
CA ASP A 196 -21.38 -11.79 6.08
C ASP A 196 -22.33 -12.37 7.16
N ASN A 197 -21.88 -13.28 8.04
CA ASN A 197 -22.68 -13.92 9.08
C ASN A 197 -22.00 -13.98 10.46
N SER A 198 -20.98 -13.16 10.71
CA SER A 198 -20.28 -13.11 11.99
C SER A 198 -20.99 -12.21 13.02
N SER A 199 -20.89 -12.57 14.30
CA SER A 199 -21.05 -11.63 15.42
C SER A 199 -19.78 -10.80 15.68
N ASN A 200 -18.79 -10.93 14.80
CA ASN A 200 -17.45 -10.39 14.97
C ASN A 200 -17.33 -9.06 14.25
N ASP A 201 -16.30 -8.35 14.64
CA ASP A 201 -16.09 -6.98 14.26
C ASP A 201 -14.88 -6.85 13.35
N GLY A 202 -15.00 -5.97 12.37
CA GLY A 202 -13.86 -5.55 11.59
C GLY A 202 -13.40 -4.19 12.06
N TYR A 203 -12.10 -3.97 12.04
CA TYR A 203 -11.50 -2.76 12.55
C TYR A 203 -10.46 -2.30 11.56
N ILE A 204 -10.72 -1.18 10.90
CA ILE A 204 -9.66 -0.54 10.11
C ILE A 204 -8.65 0.12 11.03
N PHE A 205 -9.12 0.77 12.09
CA PHE A 205 -8.28 1.32 13.15
C PHE A 205 -8.78 0.83 14.52
N TYR A 206 -8.00 -0.04 15.17
CA TYR A 206 -8.24 -0.50 16.54
C TYR A 206 -7.07 -0.07 17.43
N GLY A 207 -7.33 0.78 18.43
CA GLY A 207 -6.30 1.36 19.31
C GLY A 207 -5.35 2.35 18.61
N THR A 208 -5.18 2.28 17.29
CA THR A 208 -4.31 3.12 16.45
C THR A 208 -4.57 4.61 16.59
N LEU A 209 -5.83 5.01 16.74
CA LEU A 209 -6.25 6.41 16.85
C LEU A 209 -6.72 6.77 18.26
N GLU A 210 -6.45 5.90 19.24
CA GLU A 210 -6.86 6.10 20.63
C GLU A 210 -5.80 6.84 21.46
N HIS A 211 -4.58 7.01 20.95
CA HIS A 211 -3.49 7.67 21.66
C HIS A 211 -3.38 9.17 21.31
N GLU A 212 -3.01 10.00 22.28
CA GLU A 212 -2.74 11.43 22.08
C GLU A 212 -1.64 11.65 21.04
N GLY A 213 -1.86 12.59 20.11
CA GLY A 213 -0.92 12.87 19.04
C GLY A 213 -0.97 11.90 17.85
N SER A 214 -1.85 10.89 17.85
CA SER A 214 -2.11 10.08 16.66
C SER A 214 -2.75 10.92 15.56
N VAL A 215 -2.43 10.62 14.30
CA VAL A 215 -2.88 11.36 13.13
C VAL A 215 -3.39 10.42 12.06
N ALA A 216 -4.54 10.74 11.48
CA ALA A 216 -5.03 10.12 10.25
C ALA A 216 -5.52 11.18 9.26
N LYS A 217 -4.80 11.35 8.15
CA LYS A 217 -5.10 12.37 7.13
C LYS A 217 -5.13 11.80 5.72
N ASN A 218 -5.98 12.38 4.87
CA ASN A 218 -6.11 12.04 3.45
C ASN A 218 -6.40 10.55 3.23
N ILE A 219 -7.36 10.01 3.99
CA ILE A 219 -7.64 8.58 4.02
C ILE A 219 -8.84 8.28 3.11
N VAL A 220 -8.74 7.30 2.20
CA VAL A 220 -9.89 6.78 1.45
C VAL A 220 -10.29 5.43 2.00
N ILE A 221 -11.58 5.28 2.31
CA ILE A 221 -12.13 4.02 2.81
C ILE A 221 -13.43 3.74 2.09
N LEU A 222 -13.46 2.61 1.40
CA LEU A 222 -14.64 2.19 0.66
C LEU A 222 -14.90 0.70 0.83
N ARG A 223 -16.19 0.35 0.74
CA ARG A 223 -16.69 -1.03 0.78
C ARG A 223 -16.15 -1.79 2.00
N TYR A 224 -16.64 -1.40 3.16
CA TYR A 224 -16.33 -2.04 4.44
C TYR A 224 -17.62 -2.50 5.10
N ASP A 225 -17.65 -3.75 5.57
CA ASP A 225 -18.80 -4.32 6.27
C ASP A 225 -18.53 -4.39 7.78
N ASN A 226 -19.48 -3.92 8.59
CA ASN A 226 -19.45 -3.97 10.07
C ASN A 226 -18.18 -3.39 10.73
N ASN A 227 -17.47 -2.48 10.07
CA ASN A 227 -16.24 -1.97 10.67
C ASN A 227 -16.51 -0.92 11.76
N TYR A 228 -15.99 -1.17 12.96
CA TYR A 228 -15.92 -0.18 14.03
C TYR A 228 -14.71 0.72 13.79
N TRP A 229 -14.99 1.96 13.45
CA TRP A 229 -14.03 3.06 13.40
C TRP A 229 -13.98 3.70 14.78
N ASN A 230 -13.50 2.98 15.79
CA ASN A 230 -13.34 3.55 17.13
C ASN A 230 -12.17 4.52 17.15
N ALA A 231 -12.28 5.65 16.43
CA ALA A 231 -11.45 6.80 16.70
C ALA A 231 -11.99 7.51 17.96
N LYS A 232 -11.90 6.82 19.10
CA LYS A 232 -12.50 7.24 20.38
C LYS A 232 -11.52 8.07 21.22
N HIS A 233 -10.86 9.07 20.63
CA HIS A 233 -10.05 9.96 21.45
C HIS A 233 -10.19 11.44 21.08
N ALA A 234 -10.32 12.27 22.12
CA ALA A 234 -10.56 13.70 22.01
C ALA A 234 -9.37 14.52 21.46
N SER A 235 -8.21 13.87 21.25
CA SER A 235 -6.95 14.55 20.87
C SER A 235 -6.26 13.95 19.64
N ALA A 236 -6.91 13.01 18.92
CA ALA A 236 -6.41 12.55 17.62
C ALA A 236 -6.77 13.58 16.53
N THR A 237 -5.89 13.77 15.55
CA THR A 237 -6.20 14.62 14.39
C THR A 237 -6.70 13.76 13.23
N LEU A 238 -8.00 13.86 12.94
CA LEU A 238 -8.67 13.11 11.89
C LEU A 238 -9.28 14.08 10.88
N ASP A 239 -8.72 14.13 9.67
CA ASP A 239 -9.08 15.16 8.71
C ASP A 239 -8.92 14.67 7.27
N TYR A 240 -9.78 15.14 6.37
CA TYR A 240 -9.77 14.81 4.92
C TYR A 240 -9.93 13.31 4.64
N TRP A 241 -11.18 12.82 4.65
CA TRP A 241 -11.48 11.41 4.43
C TRP A 241 -12.45 11.19 3.27
N GLY A 242 -12.20 10.17 2.46
CA GLY A 242 -13.07 9.71 1.38
C GLY A 242 -13.89 8.48 1.80
N ALA A 243 -15.23 8.51 1.68
CA ALA A 243 -16.07 7.34 2.00
C ALA A 243 -17.44 7.32 1.30
N VAL A 244 -18.22 6.24 1.46
CA VAL A 244 -19.58 6.12 0.89
C VAL A 244 -20.63 6.98 1.65
N GLY A 245 -20.25 7.59 2.77
CA GLY A 245 -21.15 8.41 3.57
C GLY A 245 -20.42 9.23 4.63
N ALA A 246 -21.19 9.98 5.43
CA ALA A 246 -20.65 10.78 6.52
C ALA A 246 -19.99 9.91 7.59
N ILE A 247 -18.81 10.32 8.04
CA ILE A 247 -18.08 9.67 9.13
C ILE A 247 -18.16 10.58 10.36
N THR A 248 -18.51 10.01 11.51
CA THR A 248 -18.57 10.77 12.77
C THR A 248 -17.17 10.97 13.33
N GLY A 249 -16.87 12.17 13.83
CA GLY A 249 -15.59 12.48 14.47
C GLY A 249 -14.46 12.83 13.50
N VAL A 250 -14.74 12.92 12.20
CA VAL A 250 -13.79 13.30 11.15
C VAL A 250 -14.23 14.61 10.51
N SER A 251 -13.28 15.51 10.26
CA SER A 251 -13.53 16.75 9.51
C SER A 251 -13.23 16.57 8.02
N ASN A 252 -13.85 17.38 7.16
CA ASN A 252 -13.62 17.40 5.71
C ASN A 252 -13.83 16.03 5.03
N VAL A 253 -15.00 15.43 5.26
CA VAL A 253 -15.37 14.16 4.61
C VAL A 253 -15.90 14.42 3.21
N THR A 254 -15.25 13.84 2.22
CA THR A 254 -15.67 13.80 0.82
C THR A 254 -16.33 12.45 0.54
N THR A 255 -17.51 12.46 -0.08
CA THR A 255 -18.25 11.22 -0.33
C THR A 255 -18.24 10.82 -1.80
N ASP A 256 -18.03 9.54 -2.08
CA ASP A 256 -18.22 8.95 -3.40
C ASP A 256 -18.55 7.44 -3.28
N THR A 257 -19.06 6.85 -4.35
CA THR A 257 -19.26 5.40 -4.41
C THR A 257 -18.01 4.73 -4.99
N TYR A 258 -17.69 3.52 -4.54
CA TYR A 258 -16.49 2.84 -5.03
C TYR A 258 -16.46 2.64 -6.55
N ALA A 259 -17.62 2.40 -7.18
CA ALA A 259 -17.74 2.24 -8.64
C ALA A 259 -17.45 3.52 -9.43
N ASN A 260 -17.56 4.67 -8.78
CA ASN A 260 -17.18 5.97 -9.33
C ASN A 260 -15.74 6.36 -8.95
N SER A 261 -15.25 5.89 -7.81
CA SER A 261 -13.93 6.27 -7.29
C SER A 261 -12.77 5.60 -8.02
N PHE A 262 -12.90 4.33 -8.37
CA PHE A 262 -11.80 3.50 -8.87
C PHE A 262 -12.00 3.01 -10.30
N ILE A 263 -10.88 2.69 -10.98
CA ILE A 263 -10.89 2.13 -12.35
C ILE A 263 -11.55 0.76 -12.39
N ASP A 264 -11.14 -0.15 -11.50
CA ASP A 264 -11.76 -1.47 -11.32
C ASP A 264 -12.05 -1.74 -9.84
N THR A 265 -13.22 -2.32 -9.58
CA THR A 265 -13.75 -2.63 -8.24
C THR A 265 -14.01 -4.12 -8.06
N SER A 266 -13.36 -4.94 -8.89
CA SER A 266 -13.26 -6.38 -8.67
C SER A 266 -12.71 -6.66 -7.27
N THR A 267 -13.17 -7.73 -6.62
CA THR A 267 -12.70 -8.06 -5.26
C THR A 267 -11.43 -8.90 -5.26
N SER A 268 -11.15 -9.61 -6.36
CA SER A 268 -9.99 -10.50 -6.46
C SER A 268 -8.72 -9.78 -6.90
N ASP A 269 -8.88 -8.75 -7.72
CA ASP A 269 -7.78 -8.01 -8.36
C ASP A 269 -8.28 -6.61 -8.76
N PRO A 270 -8.51 -5.71 -7.79
CA PRO A 270 -8.97 -4.35 -8.09
C PRO A 270 -7.83 -3.49 -8.65
N ASP A 271 -8.20 -2.59 -9.55
CA ASP A 271 -7.40 -1.43 -9.93
C ASP A 271 -7.93 -0.22 -9.15
N LEU A 272 -7.26 0.08 -8.04
CA LEU A 272 -7.62 1.15 -7.10
C LEU A 272 -7.11 2.53 -7.49
N HIS A 273 -6.58 2.69 -8.70
CA HIS A 273 -6.28 4.02 -9.22
C HIS A 273 -7.56 4.86 -9.30
N LEU A 274 -7.42 6.14 -9.01
CA LEU A 274 -8.54 7.08 -9.05
C LEU A 274 -9.07 7.22 -10.48
N LYS A 275 -10.39 7.14 -10.62
CA LYS A 275 -11.08 7.31 -11.88
C LYS A 275 -11.30 8.79 -12.17
N THR A 276 -11.16 9.18 -13.44
CA THR A 276 -11.38 10.57 -13.87
C THR A 276 -12.74 11.10 -13.40
N GLY A 277 -12.71 12.26 -12.74
CA GLY A 277 -13.91 12.94 -12.27
C GLY A 277 -14.50 12.39 -10.98
N CYS A 278 -13.83 11.46 -10.29
CA CYS A 278 -14.23 11.08 -8.95
C CYS A 278 -14.02 12.23 -7.96
N ASN A 279 -14.76 12.20 -6.86
CA ASN A 279 -14.73 13.33 -5.90
C ASN A 279 -13.44 13.39 -5.08
N PHE A 280 -12.61 12.34 -5.11
CA PHE A 280 -11.37 12.29 -4.33
C PHE A 280 -10.23 13.08 -4.95
N ILE A 281 -10.36 13.48 -6.21
CA ILE A 281 -9.38 14.29 -6.93
C ILE A 281 -9.40 15.74 -6.40
N GLY A 282 -8.24 16.25 -6.00
CA GLY A 282 -8.01 17.58 -5.45
C GLY A 282 -8.68 17.82 -4.09
N ALA A 283 -9.05 16.76 -3.39
CA ALA A 283 -9.83 16.82 -2.16
C ALA A 283 -9.00 16.61 -0.89
N ALA A 284 -7.70 16.31 -1.00
CA ALA A 284 -6.81 16.16 0.15
C ALA A 284 -6.20 17.49 0.59
N ALA A 285 -5.68 17.48 1.81
CA ALA A 285 -4.75 18.52 2.25
C ALA A 285 -3.33 18.15 1.86
N ASP A 286 -2.58 19.15 1.41
CA ASP A 286 -1.12 19.10 1.36
C ASP A 286 -0.57 18.91 2.80
N VAL A 287 0.15 17.82 3.03
CA VAL A 287 0.83 17.54 4.31
C VAL A 287 2.34 17.76 4.24
N GLY A 288 2.83 18.32 3.12
CA GLY A 288 4.23 18.55 2.80
C GLY A 288 5.01 17.25 2.71
N THR A 289 6.26 17.29 3.18
CA THR A 289 7.21 16.17 3.11
C THR A 289 7.44 15.47 4.46
N SER A 290 6.51 15.65 5.41
CA SER A 290 6.60 15.07 6.76
C SER A 290 5.35 14.25 7.10
N PRO A 291 5.49 12.94 7.40
CA PRO A 291 6.75 12.20 7.52
C PRO A 291 7.44 11.97 6.16
N THR A 292 8.72 11.57 6.15
CA THR A 292 9.53 11.43 4.93
C THR A 292 8.81 10.62 3.85
N ASN A 293 8.86 11.10 2.59
CA ASN A 293 8.25 10.51 1.41
C ASN A 293 6.71 10.43 1.44
N VAL A 294 6.03 11.16 2.33
CA VAL A 294 4.56 11.21 2.33
C VAL A 294 4.00 11.81 1.03
N GLU A 295 4.75 12.70 0.39
CA GLU A 295 4.47 13.31 -0.90
C GLU A 295 4.55 12.34 -2.09
N ILE A 296 5.24 11.20 -1.94
CA ILE A 296 5.44 10.22 -3.02
C ILE A 296 4.28 9.21 -3.03
N ASP A 297 3.48 9.21 -4.09
CA ASP A 297 2.30 8.35 -4.21
C ASP A 297 2.62 6.88 -4.56
N ILE A 298 1.59 6.05 -4.69
CA ILE A 298 1.72 4.61 -5.02
C ILE A 298 2.38 4.33 -6.39
N ASN A 299 2.46 5.34 -7.27
CA ASN A 299 3.05 5.28 -8.61
C ASN A 299 4.40 6.00 -8.71
N ALA A 300 4.94 6.44 -7.57
CA ALA A 300 6.18 7.18 -7.41
C ALA A 300 6.12 8.62 -7.94
N ASN A 301 4.91 9.15 -8.11
CA ASN A 301 4.68 10.54 -8.47
C ASN A 301 4.84 11.42 -7.23
N ASP A 302 5.41 12.61 -7.43
CA ASP A 302 5.60 13.62 -6.39
C ASP A 302 4.39 14.58 -6.38
N ARG A 303 3.61 14.54 -5.31
CA ARG A 303 2.43 15.39 -5.12
C ARG A 303 2.77 16.86 -4.88
N ASP A 304 4.02 17.18 -4.53
CA ASP A 304 4.51 18.56 -4.38
C ASP A 304 5.03 19.14 -5.71
N SER A 305 4.92 18.36 -6.79
CA SER A 305 5.20 18.88 -8.12
C SER A 305 4.28 20.05 -8.47
N ALA A 306 4.84 21.08 -9.11
CA ALA A 306 4.21 22.38 -9.23
C ALA A 306 2.83 22.33 -9.91
N GLY A 307 1.79 22.75 -9.18
CA GLY A 307 0.42 22.86 -9.70
C GLY A 307 -0.45 21.64 -9.48
N VAL A 308 0.05 20.61 -8.79
CA VAL A 308 -0.74 19.47 -8.32
C VAL A 308 -1.45 19.85 -7.03
N THR A 309 -2.74 19.50 -6.93
CA THR A 309 -3.51 19.60 -5.69
C THR A 309 -3.71 18.17 -5.23
N TRP A 310 -3.25 17.86 -4.03
CA TRP A 310 -3.23 16.48 -3.55
C TRP A 310 -4.63 15.83 -3.61
N ASP A 311 -4.61 14.55 -3.98
CA ASP A 311 -5.78 13.68 -3.95
C ASP A 311 -5.91 12.92 -2.64
N LEU A 312 -7.14 12.52 -2.29
CA LEU A 312 -7.37 11.62 -1.17
C LEU A 312 -6.87 10.20 -1.49
N GLY A 313 -6.24 9.55 -0.51
CA GLY A 313 -5.77 8.18 -0.65
C GLY A 313 -4.35 8.09 -1.18
N ALA A 314 -3.97 6.92 -1.66
CA ALA A 314 -2.56 6.59 -1.93
C ALA A 314 -2.11 6.90 -3.36
N HIS A 315 -3.05 7.18 -4.26
CA HIS A 315 -2.77 7.48 -5.66
C HIS A 315 -3.08 8.94 -5.96
N GLU A 316 -2.16 9.62 -6.63
CA GLU A 316 -2.36 10.94 -7.19
C GLU A 316 -2.83 10.80 -8.65
N PHE A 317 -4.02 11.31 -8.95
CA PHE A 317 -4.59 11.26 -10.28
C PHE A 317 -3.82 12.14 -11.25
N GLU A 318 -3.11 11.50 -12.16
CA GLU A 318 -2.55 12.17 -13.32
C GLU A 318 -3.50 12.07 -14.52
N LEU A 319 -3.81 13.21 -15.13
CA LEU A 319 -4.44 13.18 -16.45
C LEU A 319 -3.49 12.45 -17.41
N PRO A 320 -3.99 11.50 -18.22
CA PRO A 320 -3.18 10.90 -19.26
C PRO A 320 -2.57 12.04 -20.07
N ILE A 321 -1.24 12.14 -20.09
CA ILE A 321 -0.56 13.17 -20.86
C ILE A 321 -1.08 13.03 -22.28
N ALA A 322 -1.92 13.97 -22.72
CA ALA A 322 -2.48 13.97 -24.05
C ALA A 322 -1.28 13.84 -24.99
N SER A 323 -1.14 12.69 -25.66
CA SER A 323 0.10 12.39 -26.36
C SER A 323 0.36 13.54 -27.32
N THR A 324 1.31 14.40 -27.00
CA THR A 324 1.62 15.58 -27.80
C THR A 324 2.40 15.07 -28.99
N GLY A 325 1.66 14.57 -29.98
CA GLY A 325 2.17 14.17 -31.27
C GLY A 325 3.38 13.25 -31.22
N LYS A 326 3.28 12.08 -30.57
CA LYS A 326 4.11 10.96 -31.02
C LYS A 326 3.68 10.74 -32.46
N LYS A 327 4.44 11.30 -33.41
CA LYS A 327 4.24 11.09 -34.85
C LYS A 327 4.14 9.59 -35.02
N ILE A 328 2.92 9.09 -35.18
CA ILE A 328 2.71 7.75 -35.68
C ILE A 328 3.39 7.80 -37.03
N LYS A 329 4.57 7.18 -37.14
CA LYS A 329 5.16 6.92 -38.45
C LYS A 329 4.03 6.22 -39.21
N PRO A 330 3.54 6.75 -40.34
CA PRO A 330 2.53 6.05 -41.10
C PRO A 330 3.11 4.67 -41.40
N ASN A 331 2.60 3.66 -40.71
CA ASN A 331 2.91 2.29 -41.05
C ASN A 331 2.34 2.12 -42.45
N THR A 332 3.18 1.86 -43.43
CA THR A 332 2.84 1.81 -44.86
C THR A 332 1.89 0.65 -45.22
N ARG A 333 1.21 0.06 -44.24
CA ARG A 333 0.27 -1.05 -44.39
C ARG A 333 -0.83 -0.98 -43.33
N PHE A 334 -1.62 0.09 -43.32
CA PHE A 334 -2.98 0.00 -42.81
C PHE A 334 -3.85 -0.55 -43.95
N HIS A 335 -3.87 -1.88 -44.11
CA HIS A 335 -4.81 -2.56 -45.00
C HIS A 335 -6.18 -2.59 -44.32
N LEU A 336 -6.87 -1.46 -44.32
CA LEU A 336 -8.31 -1.44 -44.10
C LEU A 336 -8.94 -1.72 -45.47
N PHE A 337 -9.69 -2.82 -45.56
CA PHE A 337 -10.45 -3.31 -46.71
C PHE A 337 -9.67 -4.10 -47.78
N HIS A 338 -9.65 -5.43 -47.62
CA HIS A 338 -9.81 -6.31 -48.76
C HIS A 338 -11.21 -6.92 -48.69
N GLY A 339 -12.05 -6.61 -49.69
CA GLY A 339 -13.27 -7.36 -49.93
C GLY A 339 -14.59 -6.62 -49.75
N VAL A 340 -14.75 -5.42 -50.34
CA VAL A 340 -16.07 -4.98 -50.83
C VAL A 340 -15.84 -4.21 -52.14
N GLU A 341 -16.12 -4.85 -53.28
CA GLU A 341 -16.29 -4.14 -54.54
C GLU A 341 -17.55 -3.28 -54.44
N GLY A 342 -17.40 -1.97 -54.62
CA GLY A 342 -18.53 -1.06 -54.81
C GLY A 342 -18.67 0.02 -53.75
N PHE A 343 -17.78 1.01 -53.75
CA PHE A 343 -18.12 2.35 -53.27
C PHE A 343 -17.65 3.38 -54.29
N GLY A 344 -18.62 4.12 -54.82
CA GLY A 344 -18.42 5.22 -55.75
C GLY A 344 -17.60 6.35 -55.12
N ALA A 345 -16.94 7.11 -56.00
CA ALA A 345 -16.02 8.18 -55.67
C ALA A 345 -16.58 9.18 -54.66
N PHE A 346 -15.88 9.38 -53.55
CA PHE A 346 -15.97 10.60 -52.75
C PHE A 346 -14.95 11.60 -53.28
N SER A 347 -15.42 12.66 -53.94
CA SER A 347 -14.62 13.85 -54.22
C SER A 347 -14.68 14.77 -53.00
N THR A 348 -13.55 15.00 -52.35
CA THR A 348 -13.40 16.09 -51.38
C THR A 348 -12.62 17.23 -52.04
N GLU A 349 -13.34 18.26 -52.50
CA GLU A 349 -12.74 19.57 -52.79
C GLU A 349 -12.43 20.27 -51.45
N PHE A 350 -11.15 20.54 -51.22
CA PHE A 350 -10.72 21.53 -50.24
C PHE A 350 -10.36 22.80 -51.01
N ASN A 351 -11.15 23.86 -50.82
CA ASN A 351 -10.76 25.21 -51.22
C ASN A 351 -9.81 25.77 -50.16
N PHE A 352 -8.63 26.20 -50.61
CA PHE A 352 -7.63 26.90 -49.81
C PHE A 352 -8.05 28.33 -49.48
#